data_AF-A0A6S7KLZ3-F1
#
_entry.id   AF-A0A6S7KLZ3-F1
#
_cell.length_a   1.000
_cell.length_b   1.000
_cell.length_c   1.000
_cell.angle_alpha   90.00
_cell.angle_beta   90.00
_cell.angle_gamma   90.00
#
_symmetry.space_group_name_H-M   'P 1'
#
loop_
_entity.id
_entity.type
_entity.pdbx_description
1 polymer ?
#
loop_
_entity_poly.entity_id
_entity_poly.type
_entity_poly.pdbx_seq_one_letter_code
_entity_poly.pdbx_strand_id
1 'polypeptide(L)'
;DYFLIADIKDAVKKGNGQRINQLHKQLLHHFKTDSGYNAYGVEMFISIIQNEVLLSEEEAYQCTWAATRNWTGGKEKNLEIDLMQENRNRDLKKLIKGMGANKTDKAIERASKAVGGVRKVMQNFDAQAAIHTKSTAHSHKSSSSDERKIMKDLRNLKPFTHESDRKHDAFPCVI
;
A
#
# COMPACT_ATOMS: atom_id res chain seq x y z
N ASP A 1 -5.78 15.91 1.37
CA ASP A 1 -5.92 14.44 1.27
C ASP A 1 -5.41 13.85 -0.05
N TYR A 2 -5.83 14.35 -1.22
CA TYR A 2 -5.38 13.80 -2.52
C TYR A 2 -3.84 13.76 -2.72
N PHE A 3 -3.14 14.85 -2.37
CA PHE A 3 -1.67 14.93 -2.53
C PHE A 3 -0.93 13.90 -1.66
N LEU A 4 -1.41 13.65 -0.44
CA LEU A 4 -0.82 12.69 0.49
C LEU A 4 -0.94 11.24 -0.03
N ILE A 5 -2.09 10.92 -0.63
CA ILE A 5 -2.34 9.60 -1.25
C ILE A 5 -1.49 9.43 -2.52
N ALA A 6 -1.30 10.48 -3.32
CA ALA A 6 -0.41 10.44 -4.47
C ALA A 6 1.05 10.26 -4.04
N ASP A 7 1.47 10.95 -2.98
CA ASP A 7 2.83 10.89 -2.45
C ASP A 7 3.18 9.53 -1.86
N ILE A 8 2.26 8.88 -1.14
CA ILE A 8 2.52 7.53 -0.62
C ILE A 8 2.62 6.51 -1.75
N LYS A 9 1.75 6.60 -2.77
CA LYS A 9 1.84 5.75 -3.95
C LYS A 9 3.17 5.93 -4.69
N ASP A 10 3.64 7.16 -4.83
CA ASP A 10 4.94 7.45 -5.43
C ASP A 10 6.11 6.94 -4.57
N ALA A 11 6.03 7.10 -3.24
CA ALA A 11 7.03 6.57 -2.30
C ALA A 11 7.11 5.04 -2.37
N VAL A 12 5.96 4.36 -2.40
CA VAL A 12 5.86 2.91 -2.61
C VAL A 12 6.46 2.51 -3.93
N LYS A 13 6.06 3.15 -5.03
CA LYS A 13 6.58 2.89 -6.38
C LYS A 13 8.12 2.96 -6.40
N LYS A 14 8.70 3.97 -5.75
CA LYS A 14 10.15 4.17 -5.61
C LYS A 14 10.83 3.23 -4.59
N GLY A 15 10.06 2.54 -3.75
CA GLY A 15 10.59 1.70 -2.68
C GLY A 15 11.25 2.50 -1.56
N ASN A 16 10.83 3.74 -1.33
CA ASN A 16 11.41 4.62 -0.33
C ASN A 16 10.70 4.42 1.03
N GLY A 17 11.19 3.47 1.82
CA GLY A 17 10.64 3.13 3.14
C GLY A 17 10.61 4.31 4.11
N GLN A 18 11.67 5.12 4.12
CA GLN A 18 11.76 6.28 5.01
C GLN A 18 10.66 7.31 4.71
N ARG A 19 10.42 7.61 3.42
CA ARG A 19 9.34 8.50 3.00
C ARG A 19 7.97 7.90 3.34
N ILE A 20 7.80 6.59 3.20
CA ILE A 20 6.56 5.91 3.61
C ILE A 20 6.30 6.11 5.10
N ASN A 21 7.30 5.89 5.96
CA ASN A 21 7.17 6.08 7.41
C ASN A 21 6.80 7.53 7.78
N GLN A 22 7.41 8.53 7.11
CA GLN A 22 7.04 9.93 7.31
C GLN A 22 5.59 10.21 6.90
N LEU A 23 5.16 9.70 5.75
CA LEU A 23 3.80 9.86 5.25
C LEU A 23 2.78 9.13 6.13
N HIS A 24 3.14 7.99 6.74
CA HIS A 24 2.30 7.29 7.72
C HIS A 24 2.01 8.16 8.94
N LYS A 25 3.00 8.89 9.48
CA LYS A 25 2.76 9.82 10.60
C LYS A 25 1.73 10.90 10.24
N GLN A 26 1.76 11.39 9.01
CA GLN A 26 0.79 12.37 8.50
C GLN A 26 -0.60 11.75 8.26
N LEU A 27 -0.65 10.56 7.65
CA LEU A 27 -1.88 9.81 7.36
C LEU A 27 -2.61 9.38 8.64
N LEU A 28 -1.88 9.05 9.71
CA LEU A 28 -2.47 8.68 10.98
C LEU A 28 -3.38 9.78 11.54
N HIS A 29 -2.96 11.06 11.41
CA HIS A 29 -3.78 12.18 11.83
C HIS A 29 -5.11 12.26 11.05
N HIS A 30 -5.05 11.96 9.75
CA HIS A 30 -6.23 11.91 8.90
C HIS A 30 -7.17 10.77 9.32
N PHE A 31 -6.65 9.55 9.50
CA PHE A 31 -7.46 8.41 9.93
C PHE A 31 -8.04 8.53 11.34
N LYS A 32 -7.37 9.27 12.24
CA LYS A 32 -7.92 9.59 13.57
C LYS A 32 -9.15 10.49 13.49
N THR A 33 -9.24 11.35 12.47
CA THR A 33 -10.29 12.35 12.35
C THR A 33 -11.60 11.74 11.81
N ASP A 34 -11.51 10.64 11.06
CA ASP A 34 -12.66 9.96 10.48
C ASP A 34 -12.91 8.59 11.14
N SER A 35 -14.04 8.48 11.85
CA SER A 35 -14.45 7.28 12.59
C SER A 35 -14.57 6.00 11.73
N GLY A 36 -14.68 6.12 10.40
CA GLY A 36 -14.78 4.98 9.48
C GLY A 36 -13.46 4.25 9.24
N TYR A 37 -12.31 4.84 9.59
CA TYR A 37 -10.98 4.32 9.25
C TYR A 37 -10.14 3.91 10.46
N ASN A 38 -10.77 3.71 11.63
CA ASN A 38 -10.09 3.40 12.89
C ASN A 38 -9.18 2.16 12.81
N ALA A 39 -9.57 1.11 12.09
CA ALA A 39 -8.74 -0.09 11.95
C ALA A 39 -7.41 0.21 11.23
N TYR A 40 -7.47 0.97 10.13
CA TYR A 40 -6.28 1.41 9.40
C TYR A 40 -5.42 2.36 10.24
N GLY A 41 -6.06 3.26 11.00
CA GLY A 41 -5.37 4.13 11.94
C GLY A 41 -4.63 3.36 13.04
N VAL A 42 -5.25 2.33 13.62
CA VAL A 42 -4.64 1.49 14.66
C VAL A 42 -3.43 0.73 14.11
N GLU A 43 -3.56 0.06 12.97
CA GLU A 43 -2.44 -0.66 12.35
C GLU A 43 -1.28 0.28 12.00
N MET A 44 -1.59 1.46 11.45
CA MET A 44 -0.59 2.48 11.14
C MET A 44 0.11 3.01 12.40
N PHE A 45 -0.64 3.21 13.49
CA PHE A 45 -0.08 3.61 14.77
C PHE A 45 0.85 2.55 15.36
N ILE A 46 0.45 1.28 15.29
CA ILE A 46 1.28 0.15 15.72
C ILE A 46 2.59 0.12 14.92
N SER A 47 2.52 0.26 13.60
CA SER A 47 3.71 0.30 12.74
C SER A 47 4.67 1.45 13.09
N ILE A 48 4.12 2.63 13.40
CA ILE A 48 4.91 3.79 13.84
C ILE A 48 5.58 3.50 15.20
N ILE A 49 4.82 3.04 16.20
CA ILE A 49 5.37 2.71 17.53
C ILE A 49 6.47 1.64 17.42
N GLN A 50 6.26 0.62 16.59
CA GLN A 50 7.24 -0.43 16.39
C GLN A 50 8.56 0.14 15.88
N ASN A 51 8.53 0.91 14.78
CA ASN A 51 9.76 1.45 14.18
C ASN A 51 10.45 2.54 15.01
N GLU A 52 9.71 3.31 15.81
CA GLU A 52 10.25 4.48 16.51
C GLU A 52 10.59 4.21 17.99
N VAL A 53 9.99 3.19 18.61
CA VAL A 53 10.08 2.97 20.06
C VAL A 53 10.42 1.53 20.43
N LEU A 54 9.79 0.53 19.80
CA LEU A 54 9.88 -0.85 20.28
C LEU A 54 11.03 -1.65 19.67
N LEU A 55 11.34 -1.41 18.40
CA LEU A 55 12.38 -2.12 17.67
C LEU A 55 13.75 -1.49 17.94
N SER A 56 14.79 -2.32 17.91
CA SER A 56 16.16 -1.82 17.85
C SER A 56 16.40 -1.03 16.54
N GLU A 57 17.46 -0.21 16.51
CA GLU A 57 17.80 0.57 15.31
C GLU A 57 17.99 -0.32 14.08
N GLU A 58 18.59 -1.50 14.26
CA GLU A 58 18.78 -2.48 13.18
C GLU A 58 17.45 -3.04 12.68
N GLU A 59 16.57 -3.47 13.60
CA GLU A 59 15.26 -4.01 13.24
C GLU A 59 14.38 -2.95 12.58
N ALA A 60 14.36 -1.72 13.10
CA ALA A 60 13.63 -0.60 12.51
C ALA A 60 14.15 -0.27 11.10
N TYR A 61 15.46 -0.31 10.89
CA TYR A 61 16.05 -0.15 9.56
C TYR A 61 15.58 -1.26 8.61
N GLN A 62 15.64 -2.52 9.04
CA GLN A 62 15.16 -3.65 8.23
C GLN A 62 13.66 -3.53 7.91
N CYS A 63 12.82 -3.23 8.91
CA CYS A 63 11.39 -3.03 8.73
C CYS A 63 11.08 -1.88 7.75
N THR A 64 11.81 -0.76 7.85
CA THR A 64 11.67 0.38 6.96
C THR A 64 11.92 -0.01 5.50
N TRP A 65 13.01 -0.74 5.23
CA TRP A 65 13.36 -1.14 3.86
C TRP A 65 12.60 -2.39 3.37
N ALA A 66 12.07 -3.20 4.28
CA ALA A 66 11.21 -4.34 3.97
C ALA A 66 9.75 -3.95 3.68
N ALA A 67 9.36 -2.69 3.92
CA ALA A 67 7.99 -2.21 3.71
C ALA A 67 7.49 -2.35 2.26
N THR A 68 8.40 -2.44 1.29
CA THR A 68 8.07 -2.64 -0.12
C THR A 68 8.85 -3.79 -0.73
N ARG A 69 8.30 -4.38 -1.80
CA ARG A 69 8.96 -5.44 -2.54
C ARG A 69 8.72 -5.32 -4.04
N ASN A 70 9.80 -5.47 -4.79
CA ASN A 70 9.79 -5.51 -6.25
C ASN A 70 9.50 -6.94 -6.76
N TRP A 71 8.24 -7.35 -6.76
CA TRP A 71 7.86 -8.73 -7.11
C TRP A 71 8.10 -9.07 -8.59
N THR A 72 7.80 -8.15 -9.50
CA THR A 72 7.93 -8.37 -10.95
C THR A 72 9.31 -8.02 -11.51
N GLY A 73 10.15 -7.39 -10.69
CA GLY A 73 11.40 -6.77 -11.15
C GLY A 73 11.14 -5.49 -11.96
N GLY A 74 12.21 -4.72 -12.19
CA GLY A 74 12.19 -3.48 -12.98
C GLY A 74 12.11 -2.21 -12.13
N LYS A 75 12.51 -1.08 -12.72
CA LYS A 75 12.48 0.22 -12.04
C LYS A 75 11.04 0.59 -11.70
N GLU A 76 10.82 1.09 -10.49
CA GLU A 76 9.55 1.70 -10.11
C GLU A 76 8.34 0.74 -10.12
N LYS A 77 8.58 -0.57 -9.91
CA LYS A 77 7.55 -1.62 -9.85
C LYS A 77 7.43 -2.24 -8.45
N ASN A 78 7.82 -1.48 -7.43
CA ASN A 78 7.66 -1.87 -6.05
C ASN A 78 6.18 -1.89 -5.65
N LEU A 79 5.85 -2.84 -4.77
CA LEU A 79 4.54 -2.99 -4.17
C LEU A 79 4.69 -2.98 -2.65
N GLU A 80 3.71 -2.46 -1.92
CA GLU A 80 3.64 -2.66 -0.46
C GLU A 80 3.67 -4.14 -0.10
N ILE A 81 4.44 -4.48 0.93
CA ILE A 81 4.57 -5.86 1.39
C ILE A 81 3.24 -6.42 1.91
N ASP A 82 2.41 -5.58 2.54
CA ASP A 82 1.09 -5.96 3.03
C ASP A 82 0.17 -6.42 1.89
N LEU A 83 0.13 -5.66 0.79
CA LEU A 83 -0.65 -6.06 -0.39
C LEU A 83 -0.15 -7.39 -0.99
N MET A 84 1.15 -7.66 -0.91
CA MET A 84 1.66 -8.98 -1.31
C MET A 84 1.21 -10.09 -0.35
N GLN A 85 1.24 -9.84 0.95
CA GLN A 85 0.77 -10.77 1.96
C GLN A 85 -0.72 -11.07 1.78
N GLU A 86 -1.53 -10.05 1.48
CA GLU A 86 -2.95 -10.23 1.13
C GLU A 86 -3.12 -11.13 -0.10
N ASN A 87 -2.34 -10.89 -1.16
CA ASN A 87 -2.37 -11.72 -2.36
C ASN A 87 -2.03 -13.19 -2.06
N ARG A 88 -1.04 -13.45 -1.20
CA ARG A 88 -0.66 -14.82 -0.76
C ARG A 88 -1.75 -15.46 0.08
N ASN A 89 -2.33 -14.71 1.02
CA ASN A 89 -3.43 -15.16 1.85
C ASN A 89 -4.65 -15.53 1.00
N ARG A 90 -4.93 -14.77 -0.05
CA ARG A 90 -6.01 -15.09 -1.01
C ARG A 90 -5.76 -16.40 -1.73
N ASP A 91 -4.53 -16.66 -2.19
CA ASP A 91 -4.20 -17.92 -2.87
C ASP A 91 -4.35 -19.12 -1.93
N LEU A 92 -3.89 -18.98 -0.69
CA LEU A 92 -4.07 -20.00 0.34
C LEU A 92 -5.55 -20.26 0.64
N LYS A 93 -6.35 -19.20 0.82
CA LYS A 93 -7.80 -19.31 1.04
C LYS A 93 -8.50 -20.03 -0.12
N LYS A 94 -8.10 -19.76 -1.37
CA LYS A 94 -8.63 -20.47 -2.56
C LYS A 94 -8.29 -21.96 -2.51
N LEU A 95 -7.05 -22.31 -2.18
CA LEU A 95 -6.62 -23.70 -2.06
C LEU A 95 -7.40 -24.43 -0.96
N ILE A 96 -7.50 -23.84 0.23
CA ILE A 96 -8.29 -24.36 1.36
C ILE A 96 -9.78 -24.49 1.00
N LYS A 97 -10.33 -23.55 0.23
CA LYS A 97 -11.71 -23.65 -0.26
C LYS A 97 -11.89 -24.84 -1.20
N GLY A 98 -10.94 -25.06 -2.12
CA GLY A 98 -10.96 -26.18 -3.08
C GLY A 98 -10.90 -27.56 -2.44
N MET A 99 -10.39 -27.68 -1.20
CA MET A 99 -10.30 -28.96 -0.48
C MET A 99 -11.67 -29.55 -0.06
N GLY A 100 -12.75 -28.76 -0.09
CA GLY A 100 -14.09 -29.24 0.26
C GLY A 100 -14.17 -29.78 1.70
N ALA A 101 -14.68 -31.00 1.86
CA ALA A 101 -14.78 -31.66 3.17
C ALA A 101 -13.42 -32.16 3.72
N ASN A 102 -12.36 -32.19 2.91
CA ASN A 102 -11.05 -32.75 3.28
C ASN A 102 -10.16 -31.75 4.06
N LYS A 103 -10.76 -30.76 4.74
CA LYS A 103 -10.04 -29.73 5.51
C LYS A 103 -9.63 -30.29 6.87
N THR A 104 -8.54 -31.03 6.90
CA THR A 104 -7.85 -31.39 8.15
C THR A 104 -6.66 -30.48 8.35
N ASP A 105 -6.21 -30.29 9.59
CA ASP A 105 -5.06 -29.43 9.91
C ASP A 105 -3.81 -29.86 9.14
N LYS A 106 -3.55 -31.17 9.06
CA LYS A 106 -2.44 -31.74 8.28
C LYS A 106 -2.57 -31.44 6.79
N ALA A 107 -3.78 -31.42 6.25
CA ALA A 107 -3.99 -31.12 4.84
C ALA A 107 -3.83 -29.62 4.57
N ILE A 108 -4.30 -28.76 5.47
CA ILE A 108 -4.11 -27.30 5.41
C ILE A 108 -2.62 -26.96 5.52
N GLU A 109 -1.89 -27.56 6.46
CA GLU A 109 -0.45 -27.31 6.64
C GLU A 109 0.34 -27.69 5.37
N ARG A 110 0.06 -28.87 4.79
CA ARG A 110 0.68 -29.29 3.53
C ARG A 110 0.33 -28.32 2.39
N ALA A 111 -0.93 -27.89 2.29
CA ALA A 111 -1.39 -26.94 1.29
C ALA A 111 -0.68 -25.58 1.42
N SER A 112 -0.55 -25.06 2.64
CA SER A 112 0.16 -23.82 2.96
C SER A 112 1.62 -23.84 2.50
N LYS A 113 2.33 -24.95 2.74
CA LYS A 113 3.72 -25.12 2.29
C LYS A 113 3.85 -25.19 0.76
N ALA A 114 2.84 -25.77 0.09
CA ALA A 114 2.86 -25.97 -1.36
C ALA A 114 2.31 -24.79 -2.18
N VAL A 115 1.57 -23.85 -1.57
CA VAL A 115 0.78 -22.81 -2.28
C VAL A 115 1.58 -22.02 -3.32
N GLY A 116 2.83 -21.67 -3.00
CA GLY A 116 3.71 -20.93 -3.91
C GLY A 116 4.09 -21.73 -5.16
N GLY A 117 4.36 -23.03 -4.99
CA GLY A 117 4.66 -23.95 -6.09
C GLY A 117 3.43 -24.20 -6.96
N VAL A 118 2.27 -24.45 -6.33
CA VAL A 118 0.99 -24.65 -7.04
C VAL A 118 0.66 -23.45 -7.92
N ARG A 119 0.82 -22.22 -7.41
CA ARG A 119 0.62 -21.00 -8.19
C ARG A 119 1.49 -20.97 -9.44
N LYS A 120 2.78 -21.31 -9.33
CA LYS A 120 3.71 -21.31 -10.47
C LYS A 120 3.34 -22.36 -11.51
N VAL A 121 2.92 -23.55 -11.06
CA VAL A 121 2.45 -24.62 -11.96
C VAL A 121 1.19 -24.17 -12.71
N MET A 122 0.22 -23.58 -12.02
CA MET A 122 -0.99 -23.05 -12.66
C MET A 122 -0.67 -21.96 -13.70
N GLN A 123 0.21 -21.01 -13.36
CA GLN A 123 0.63 -19.96 -14.30
C GLN A 123 1.32 -20.52 -15.55
N ASN A 124 2.17 -21.54 -15.39
CA ASN A 124 2.82 -22.20 -16.51
C ASN A 124 1.83 -22.98 -17.37
N PHE A 125 0.87 -23.67 -16.74
CA PHE A 125 -0.18 -24.39 -17.44
C PHE A 125 -1.04 -23.44 -18.27
N ASP A 126 -1.53 -22.35 -17.67
CA ASP A 126 -2.33 -21.34 -18.36
C ASP A 126 -1.57 -20.74 -19.54
N ALA A 127 -0.28 -20.45 -19.37
CA ALA A 127 0.58 -19.93 -20.44
C ALA A 127 0.74 -20.92 -21.61
N GLN A 128 0.94 -22.22 -21.32
CA GLN A 128 1.07 -23.26 -22.35
C GLN A 128 -0.25 -23.56 -23.05
N ALA A 129 -1.36 -23.51 -22.32
CA ALA A 129 -2.71 -23.75 -22.84
C ALA A 129 -3.32 -22.51 -23.52
N ALA A 130 -2.57 -21.41 -23.64
CA ALA A 130 -3.05 -20.11 -24.12
C ALA A 130 -4.34 -19.63 -23.42
N ILE A 131 -4.51 -20.03 -22.15
CA ILE A 131 -5.63 -19.59 -21.32
C ILE A 131 -5.29 -18.18 -20.86
N HIS A 132 -5.97 -17.20 -21.46
CA HIS A 132 -5.84 -15.83 -21.02
C HIS A 132 -6.46 -15.67 -19.63
N THR A 133 -5.72 -15.00 -18.75
CA THR A 133 -6.26 -14.57 -17.46
C THR A 133 -7.48 -13.71 -17.74
N LYS A 134 -8.63 -14.08 -17.18
CA LYS A 134 -9.82 -13.23 -17.19
C LYS A 134 -9.50 -11.99 -16.36
N SER A 135 -8.95 -10.96 -17.00
CA SER A 135 -8.84 -9.65 -16.40
C SER A 135 -10.21 -9.01 -16.48
N THR A 136 -10.95 -9.07 -15.38
CA THR A 136 -11.96 -8.04 -15.17
C THR A 136 -11.14 -6.77 -15.02
N ALA A 137 -11.15 -5.90 -16.03
CA ALA A 137 -10.75 -4.54 -15.82
C ALA A 137 -11.66 -4.05 -14.69
N HIS A 138 -11.15 -3.97 -13.46
CA HIS A 138 -11.66 -2.96 -12.56
C HIS A 138 -11.42 -1.68 -13.35
N SER A 139 -12.48 -1.19 -14.01
CA SER A 139 -12.49 0.14 -14.56
C SER A 139 -12.04 1.00 -13.40
N HIS A 140 -10.77 1.41 -13.40
CA HIS A 140 -10.33 2.47 -12.52
C HIS A 140 -11.31 3.59 -12.81
N LYS A 141 -12.21 3.88 -11.86
CA LYS A 141 -13.04 5.07 -11.98
C LYS A 141 -12.05 6.19 -12.17
N SER A 142 -12.12 6.83 -13.32
CA SER A 142 -11.17 7.85 -13.71
C SER A 142 -11.15 8.90 -12.61
N SER A 143 -9.99 9.11 -12.00
CA SER A 143 -9.78 10.20 -11.04
C SER A 143 -9.87 11.56 -11.72
N SER A 144 -10.00 11.62 -13.05
CA SER A 144 -10.05 12.87 -13.82
C SER A 144 -11.16 13.81 -13.36
N SER A 145 -12.31 13.29 -12.89
CA SER A 145 -13.38 14.12 -12.34
C SER A 145 -12.93 14.82 -11.04
N ASP A 146 -12.30 14.06 -10.15
CA ASP A 146 -11.87 14.55 -8.85
C ASP A 146 -10.65 15.47 -8.99
N GLU A 147 -9.69 15.11 -9.85
CA GLU A 147 -8.56 15.95 -10.24
C GLU A 147 -9.02 17.28 -10.84
N ARG A 148 -10.07 17.27 -11.67
CA ARG A 148 -10.62 18.48 -12.29
C ARG A 148 -11.34 19.36 -11.27
N LYS A 149 -12.03 18.78 -10.28
CA LYS A 149 -12.59 19.53 -9.14
C LYS A 149 -11.49 20.17 -8.31
N ILE A 150 -10.48 19.41 -7.91
CA ILE A 150 -9.33 19.90 -7.14
C ILE A 150 -8.61 21.03 -7.91
N MET A 151 -8.39 20.85 -9.22
CA MET A 151 -7.76 21.88 -10.04
C MET A 151 -8.61 23.15 -10.14
N LYS A 152 -9.93 23.01 -10.25
CA LYS A 152 -10.86 24.16 -10.23
C LYS A 152 -10.77 24.89 -8.89
N ASP A 153 -10.78 24.15 -7.79
CA ASP A 153 -10.72 24.72 -6.44
C ASP A 153 -9.38 25.41 -6.19
N LEU A 154 -8.26 24.79 -6.60
CA LEU A 154 -6.92 25.40 -6.51
C LEU A 154 -6.80 26.68 -7.36
N ARG A 155 -7.40 26.72 -8.55
CA ARG A 155 -7.43 27.92 -9.39
C ARG A 155 -8.26 29.05 -8.79
N ASN A 156 -9.33 28.71 -8.07
CA ASN A 156 -10.17 29.69 -7.40
C ASN A 156 -9.52 30.22 -6.11
N LEU A 157 -9.00 29.32 -5.28
CA LEU A 157 -8.39 29.66 -3.99
C LEU A 157 -7.03 30.35 -4.15
N LYS A 158 -6.33 30.11 -5.27
CA LYS A 158 -4.97 30.58 -5.57
C LYS A 158 -4.03 30.56 -4.34
N PRO A 159 -3.93 29.41 -3.64
CA PRO A 159 -3.29 29.34 -2.33
C PRO A 159 -1.78 29.60 -2.35
N PHE A 160 -1.16 29.60 -3.54
CA PHE A 160 0.26 29.89 -3.76
C PHE A 160 0.53 31.34 -4.18
N THR A 161 -0.49 32.20 -4.19
CA THR A 161 -0.26 33.64 -4.40
C THR A 161 0.39 34.20 -3.15
N HIS A 162 1.50 34.90 -3.33
CA HIS A 162 2.17 35.57 -2.23
C HIS A 162 1.27 36.68 -1.67
N GLU A 163 0.88 36.55 -0.40
CA GLU A 163 0.16 37.56 0.36
C GLU A 163 1.11 38.08 1.45
N SER A 164 1.36 39.39 1.44
CA SER A 164 2.17 40.02 2.49
C SER A 164 1.57 39.71 3.86
N ASP A 165 2.42 39.27 4.79
CA ASP A 165 2.09 38.82 6.16
C ASP A 165 1.42 37.44 6.32
N ARG A 166 1.14 36.70 5.23
CA ARG A 166 0.72 35.30 5.31
C ARG A 166 1.93 34.38 5.46
N LYS A 167 2.39 34.22 6.70
CA LYS A 167 3.51 33.33 7.07
C LYS A 167 3.07 32.36 8.16
N HIS A 168 3.65 31.17 8.13
CA HIS A 168 3.48 30.21 9.23
C HIS A 168 4.48 30.56 10.33
N ASP A 169 4.09 30.47 11.61
CA ASP A 169 4.96 30.89 12.73
C ASP A 169 6.30 30.14 12.78
N ALA A 170 6.29 28.88 12.33
CA ALA A 170 7.50 28.06 12.19
C ALA A 170 8.40 28.45 11.00
N PHE A 171 7.92 29.27 10.05
CA PHE A 171 8.62 29.69 8.84
C PHE A 171 8.37 31.19 8.56
N PRO A 172 8.94 32.09 9.38
CA PRO A 172 8.62 33.51 9.34
C PRO A 172 9.14 34.26 8.10
N CYS A 173 9.93 33.61 7.24
CA CYS A 173 10.39 34.15 5.98
C CYS A 173 10.75 32.99 5.03
N VAL A 174 10.01 32.85 3.94
CA VAL A 174 10.43 32.02 2.80
C VAL A 174 10.56 32.98 1.62
N ILE A 175 11.79 33.12 1.12
CA ILE A 175 12.15 33.93 -0.06
C ILE A 175 11.47 33.39 -1.30
#